data_AF-A0A2V9BB53-F1
#
_entry.id   AF-A0A2V9BB53-F1
#
_cell.length_a   1.000
_cell.length_b   1.000
_cell.length_c   1.000
_cell.angle_alpha   90.00
_cell.angle_beta   90.00
_cell.angle_gamma   90.00
#
_symmetry.space_group_name_H-M   'P 1'
#
loop_
_entity.id
_entity.type
_entity.pdbx_description
1 polymer ?
#
loop_
_entity_poly.entity_id
_entity_poly.type
_entity_poly.pdbx_seq_one_letter_code
_entity_poly.pdbx_strand_id
1 'polypeptide(L)'
;MAQDNKHMEVVLDTQVESVNLAEEMCLRVAEAAGFDEEVCYRIGMSVREGVINAFHYGNQERPDKKIHLAVDLTPEKLVIHVMDEGKGFKLTDVPDPLAEENILSTSGRGIFLMRAFMDEFAVVP
;
A
#
# COMPACT_ATOMS: atom_id res chain seq x y z
N MET A 1 -24.74 0.71 20.25
CA MET A 1 -24.82 0.86 18.78
C MET A 1 -23.61 0.11 18.26
N ALA A 2 -23.80 -0.97 17.51
CA ALA A 2 -22.65 -1.68 16.94
C ALA A 2 -21.98 -0.74 15.95
N GLN A 3 -20.70 -0.48 16.14
CA GLN A 3 -19.92 0.31 15.19
C GLN A 3 -19.75 -0.56 13.95
N ASP A 4 -20.35 -0.16 12.82
CA ASP A 4 -20.32 -0.91 11.55
C ASP A 4 -18.91 -0.91 10.97
N ASN A 5 -18.01 -1.70 11.57
CA ASN A 5 -16.69 -1.95 11.04
C ASN A 5 -16.82 -2.91 9.87
N LYS A 6 -16.35 -2.49 8.70
CA LYS A 6 -16.26 -3.34 7.51
C LYS A 6 -14.81 -3.77 7.36
N HIS A 7 -14.61 -5.07 7.21
CA HIS A 7 -13.30 -5.67 6.99
C HIS A 7 -13.36 -6.49 5.71
N MET A 8 -12.33 -6.34 4.87
CA MET A 8 -12.16 -7.08 3.62
C MET A 8 -10.73 -7.57 3.53
N GLU A 9 -10.56 -8.84 3.18
CA GLU A 9 -9.26 -9.46 2.91
C GLU A 9 -9.26 -10.10 1.53
N VAL A 10 -8.16 -9.97 0.81
CA VAL A 10 -7.91 -10.65 -0.45
C VAL A 10 -6.47 -11.15 -0.49
N VAL A 11 -6.30 -12.36 -1.02
CA VAL A 11 -4.99 -12.94 -1.31
C VAL A 11 -4.76 -12.80 -2.80
N LEU A 12 -3.69 -12.11 -3.16
CA LEU A 12 -3.30 -11.79 -4.53
C LEU A 12 -2.07 -12.61 -4.91
N ASP A 13 -2.01 -13.04 -6.18
CA ASP A 13 -0.81 -13.62 -6.73
C ASP A 13 0.30 -12.57 -6.86
N THR A 14 1.56 -12.97 -6.73
CA THR A 14 2.71 -12.09 -6.98
C THR A 14 2.88 -11.89 -8.50
N GLN A 15 2.10 -10.98 -9.07
CA GLN A 15 2.10 -10.61 -10.48
C GLN A 15 1.76 -9.12 -10.65
N VAL A 16 2.16 -8.53 -11.78
CA VAL A 16 1.98 -7.09 -12.03
C VAL A 16 0.49 -6.72 -12.08
N GLU A 17 -0.35 -7.61 -12.58
CA GLU A 17 -1.80 -7.45 -12.67
C GLU A 17 -2.45 -7.27 -11.29
N SER A 18 -1.88 -7.89 -10.26
CA SER A 18 -2.36 -7.75 -8.87
C SER A 18 -2.20 -6.34 -8.33
N VAL A 19 -1.27 -5.54 -8.87
CA VAL A 19 -1.09 -4.13 -8.49
C VAL A 19 -2.34 -3.33 -8.87
N ASN A 20 -2.77 -3.45 -10.13
CA ASN A 20 -3.94 -2.73 -10.61
C ASN A 20 -5.21 -3.22 -9.90
N LEU A 21 -5.33 -4.53 -9.66
CA LEU A 21 -6.47 -5.09 -8.94
C LEU A 21 -6.58 -4.55 -7.51
N ALA A 22 -5.46 -4.52 -6.77
CA ALA A 22 -5.43 -3.98 -5.42
C ALA A 22 -5.82 -2.49 -5.37
N GLU A 23 -5.26 -1.70 -6.30
CA GLU A 23 -5.58 -0.28 -6.44
C GLU A 23 -7.08 -0.06 -6.70
N GLU A 24 -7.65 -0.74 -7.69
CA GLU A 24 -9.09 -0.63 -8.02
C GLU A 24 -10.01 -1.08 -6.89
N MET A 25 -9.61 -2.09 -6.12
CA MET A 25 -10.39 -2.57 -4.97
C MET A 25 -10.41 -1.52 -3.85
N CYS A 26 -9.26 -0.98 -3.49
CA CYS A 26 -9.15 0.03 -2.44
C CYS A 26 -9.82 1.35 -2.85
N LEU A 27 -9.71 1.76 -4.12
CA LEU A 27 -10.41 2.93 -4.66
C LEU A 27 -11.93 2.78 -4.51
N ARG A 28 -12.49 1.63 -4.90
CA ARG A 28 -13.93 1.38 -4.74
C ARG A 28 -14.39 1.44 -3.29
N VAL A 29 -13.57 0.95 -2.34
CA VAL A 29 -13.87 1.06 -0.92
C VAL A 29 -13.82 2.52 -0.46
N ALA A 30 -12.82 3.29 -0.90
CA ALA A 30 -12.67 4.69 -0.55
C ALA A 30 -13.83 5.55 -1.10
N GLU A 31 -14.21 5.35 -2.36
CA GLU A 31 -15.36 6.02 -2.99
C GLU A 31 -16.66 5.68 -2.24
N ALA A 32 -16.87 4.41 -1.90
CA ALA A 32 -18.05 3.97 -1.15
C ALA A 32 -18.08 4.51 0.29
N ALA A 33 -16.92 4.85 0.85
CA ALA A 33 -16.79 5.51 2.15
C ALA A 33 -17.05 7.03 2.08
N GLY A 34 -17.12 7.60 0.87
CA GLY A 34 -17.41 9.02 0.65
C GLY A 34 -16.18 9.93 0.65
N PHE A 35 -14.98 9.38 0.45
CA PHE A 35 -13.79 10.19 0.22
C PHE A 35 -13.90 10.96 -1.11
N ASP A 36 -13.34 12.17 -1.16
CA ASP A 36 -13.29 12.96 -2.38
C ASP A 36 -12.26 12.38 -3.39
N GLU A 37 -12.29 12.91 -4.62
CA GLU A 37 -11.45 12.43 -5.72
C GLU A 37 -9.95 12.58 -5.44
N GLU A 38 -9.54 13.66 -4.76
CA GLU A 38 -8.13 13.90 -4.42
C GLU A 38 -7.64 12.88 -3.39
N VAL A 39 -8.46 12.61 -2.36
CA VAL A 39 -8.15 11.60 -1.34
C VAL A 39 -8.18 10.20 -1.94
N CYS A 40 -9.14 9.89 -2.80
CA CYS A 40 -9.16 8.62 -3.53
C CYS A 40 -7.89 8.42 -4.35
N TYR A 41 -7.44 9.44 -5.10
CA TYR A 41 -6.19 9.40 -5.85
C TYR A 41 -4.98 9.12 -4.95
N ARG A 42 -4.87 9.81 -3.81
CA ARG A 42 -3.79 9.61 -2.82
C ARG A 42 -3.79 8.20 -2.24
N ILE A 43 -4.97 7.65 -1.94
CA ILE A 43 -5.13 6.27 -1.47
C ILE A 43 -4.70 5.28 -2.56
N GLY A 44 -5.21 5.42 -3.78
CA GLY A 44 -4.90 4.53 -4.90
C GLY A 44 -3.40 4.46 -5.18
N MET A 45 -2.74 5.62 -5.26
CA MET A 45 -1.29 5.70 -5.41
C MET A 45 -0.55 5.04 -4.24
N SER A 46 -1.00 5.22 -3.00
CA SER A 46 -0.35 4.61 -1.84
C SER A 46 -0.45 3.08 -1.85
N VAL A 47 -1.62 2.55 -2.23
CA VAL A 47 -1.83 1.11 -2.39
C VAL A 47 -0.96 0.55 -3.50
N ARG A 48 -0.92 1.24 -4.65
CA ARG A 48 -0.08 0.88 -5.79
C ARG A 48 1.38 0.74 -5.38
N GLU A 49 1.93 1.75 -4.71
CA GLU A 49 3.33 1.75 -4.23
C GLU A 49 3.57 0.64 -3.20
N GLY A 50 2.63 0.42 -2.27
CA GLY A 50 2.71 -0.66 -1.28
C GLY A 50 2.78 -2.05 -1.93
N VAL A 51 1.90 -2.31 -2.91
CA VAL A 51 1.84 -3.60 -3.60
C VAL A 51 3.02 -3.79 -4.56
N ILE A 52 3.50 -2.74 -5.21
CA ILE A 52 4.75 -2.76 -5.99
C ILE A 52 5.93 -3.14 -5.11
N ASN A 53 6.00 -2.58 -3.88
CA ASN A 53 7.07 -2.92 -2.95
C ASN A 53 6.99 -4.38 -2.47
N ALA A 54 5.78 -4.85 -2.15
CA ALA A 54 5.52 -6.24 -1.81
C ALA A 54 5.91 -7.19 -2.96
N PHE A 55 5.60 -6.83 -4.21
CA PHE A 55 5.93 -7.60 -5.41
C PHE A 55 7.45 -7.67 -5.66
N HIS A 56 8.12 -6.52 -5.80
CA HIS A 56 9.53 -6.45 -6.18
C HIS A 56 10.50 -6.75 -5.04
N TYR A 57 10.30 -6.15 -3.86
CA TYR A 57 11.28 -6.22 -2.77
C TYR A 57 10.95 -7.34 -1.77
N GLY A 58 9.68 -7.46 -1.39
CA GLY A 58 9.21 -8.46 -0.44
C GLY A 58 9.29 -9.88 -1.01
N ASN A 59 8.45 -10.14 -2.00
CA ASN A 59 8.35 -11.46 -2.64
C ASN A 59 9.47 -11.74 -3.63
N GLN A 60 10.13 -10.70 -4.16
CA GLN A 60 11.18 -10.81 -5.18
C GLN A 60 10.64 -11.46 -6.47
N GLU A 61 9.43 -11.06 -6.86
CA GLU A 61 8.76 -11.49 -8.10
C GLU A 61 8.54 -13.02 -8.18
N ARG A 62 8.57 -13.71 -7.03
CA ARG A 62 8.37 -15.16 -6.95
C ARG A 62 6.89 -15.51 -7.06
N PRO A 63 6.45 -16.24 -8.10
CA PRO A 63 5.03 -16.53 -8.34
C PRO A 63 4.44 -17.55 -7.35
N ASP A 64 5.29 -18.32 -6.66
CA ASP A 64 4.88 -19.22 -5.58
C ASP A 64 4.44 -18.45 -4.31
N LYS A 65 4.81 -17.17 -4.21
CA LYS A 65 4.44 -16.31 -3.09
C LYS A 65 3.17 -15.50 -3.33
N LYS A 66 2.53 -15.06 -2.25
CA LYS A 66 1.29 -14.27 -2.24
C LYS A 66 1.50 -12.90 -1.62
N ILE A 67 0.61 -11.98 -1.99
CA ILE A 67 0.45 -10.67 -1.36
C ILE A 67 -0.92 -10.67 -0.68
N HIS A 68 -0.94 -10.39 0.61
CA HIS A 68 -2.17 -10.29 1.38
C HIS A 68 -2.55 -8.81 1.53
N LEU A 69 -3.72 -8.46 1.02
CA LEU A 69 -4.28 -7.11 1.14
C LEU A 69 -5.49 -7.18 2.08
N ALA A 70 -5.45 -6.39 3.15
CA ALA A 70 -6.59 -6.20 4.05
C ALA A 70 -7.01 -4.74 4.09
N VAL A 71 -8.31 -4.49 4.22
CA VAL A 71 -8.91 -3.16 4.29
C VAL A 71 -9.90 -3.12 5.43
N ASP A 72 -9.62 -2.28 6.42
CA ASP A 72 -10.47 -2.02 7.57
C ASP A 72 -11.08 -0.62 7.45
N LEU A 73 -12.39 -0.56 7.30
CA LEU A 73 -13.16 0.67 7.25
C LEU A 73 -14.00 0.81 8.52
N THR A 74 -13.76 1.91 9.22
CA THR A 74 -14.51 2.34 10.40
C THR A 74 -15.13 3.73 10.12
N PRO A 75 -16.05 4.22 10.97
CA PRO A 75 -16.55 5.59 10.85
C PRO A 75 -15.47 6.68 10.96
N GLU A 76 -14.30 6.35 11.52
CA GLU A 76 -13.23 7.30 11.83
C GLU A 76 -12.06 7.23 10.85
N LYS A 77 -11.81 6.05 10.27
CA LYS A 77 -10.63 5.81 9.42
C LYS A 77 -10.80 4.62 8.47
N LEU A 78 -10.06 4.69 7.37
CA LEU A 78 -9.74 3.60 6.46
C LEU A 78 -8.29 3.17 6.72
N VAL A 79 -8.07 1.91 7.03
CA VAL A 79 -6.73 1.33 7.21
C VAL A 79 -6.53 0.26 6.14
N ILE A 80 -5.40 0.34 5.43
CA ILE A 80 -5.04 -0.63 4.39
C ILE A 80 -3.74 -1.30 4.79
N HIS A 81 -3.77 -2.64 4.81
CA HIS A 81 -2.63 -3.47 5.12
C HIS A 81 -2.19 -4.19 3.85
N VAL A 82 -0.91 -4.03 3.47
CA VAL A 82 -0.27 -4.79 2.42
C VAL A 82 0.82 -5.63 3.07
N MET A 83 0.71 -6.96 2.93
CA MET A 83 1.65 -7.90 3.52
C MET A 83 2.22 -8.81 2.44
N ASP A 84 3.53 -9.00 2.46
CA ASP A 84 4.27 -9.92 1.60
C ASP A 84 4.91 -11.05 2.43
N GLU A 85 5.44 -12.06 1.75
CA GLU A 85 6.10 -13.22 2.36
C GLU A 85 7.64 -13.08 2.33
N GLY A 86 8.13 -11.85 2.27
CA GLY A 86 9.53 -11.48 2.30
C GLY A 86 10.16 -11.59 3.68
N LYS A 87 11.37 -11.06 3.82
CA LYS A 87 12.12 -11.05 5.10
C LYS A 87 11.80 -9.83 5.97
N GLY A 88 10.89 -8.97 5.52
CA GLY A 88 10.67 -7.64 6.09
C GLY A 88 11.87 -6.72 5.88
N PHE A 89 11.70 -5.47 6.31
CA PHE A 89 12.75 -4.47 6.34
C PHE A 89 12.46 -3.43 7.44
N LYS A 90 13.50 -2.71 7.88
CA LYS A 90 13.31 -1.55 8.76
C LYS A 90 13.28 -0.29 7.93
N LEU A 91 12.36 0.61 8.26
CA LEU A 91 12.27 1.91 7.60
C LEU A 91 13.55 2.75 7.72
N THR A 92 14.33 2.55 8.76
CA THR A 92 15.64 3.21 8.96
C THR A 92 16.70 2.78 7.94
N ASP A 93 16.50 1.64 7.29
CA ASP A 93 17.47 1.06 6.37
C ASP A 93 17.16 1.49 4.91
N VAL A 94 16.04 2.17 4.69
CA VAL A 94 15.66 2.72 3.39
C VAL A 94 16.39 4.05 3.17
N PRO A 95 17.16 4.20 2.07
CA PRO A 95 17.85 5.45 1.76
C PRO A 95 16.89 6.64 1.68
N ASP A 96 17.34 7.82 2.13
CA ASP A 96 16.52 9.03 2.04
C ASP A 96 16.34 9.43 0.56
N PRO A 97 15.11 9.38 0.02
CA PRO A 97 14.85 9.72 -1.37
C PRO A 97 15.04 11.22 -1.66
N LEU A 98 15.17 12.07 -0.64
CA LEU A 98 15.44 13.51 -0.77
C LEU A 98 16.93 13.88 -0.71
N ALA A 99 17.82 12.92 -0.45
CA ALA A 99 19.26 13.16 -0.47
C ALA A 99 19.74 13.51 -1.88
N GLU A 100 20.71 14.43 -2.03
CA GLU A 100 21.19 14.95 -3.34
C GLU A 100 21.54 13.85 -4.35
N GLU A 101 22.10 12.74 -3.87
CA GLU A 101 22.45 11.54 -4.63
C GLU A 101 21.23 10.76 -5.17
N ASN A 102 20.08 10.85 -4.50
CA ASN A 102 18.84 10.15 -4.84
C ASN A 102 17.81 11.04 -5.58
N ILE A 103 18.04 12.35 -5.68
CA ILE A 103 17.11 13.31 -6.33
C ILE A 103 16.85 12.94 -7.80
N LEU A 104 17.86 12.41 -8.51
CA LEU A 104 17.75 11.97 -9.90
C LEU A 104 17.21 10.54 -10.04
N SER A 105 17.08 9.79 -8.94
CA SER A 105 16.50 8.46 -8.96
C SER A 105 14.99 8.56 -9.20
N THR A 106 14.54 7.89 -10.26
CA THR A 106 13.12 7.72 -10.58
C THR A 106 12.49 6.56 -9.80
N SER A 107 13.30 5.74 -9.13
CA SER A 107 12.87 4.62 -8.26
C SER A 107 13.14 4.93 -6.77
N GLY A 108 12.46 4.21 -5.88
CA GLY A 108 12.66 4.36 -4.42
C GLY A 108 11.82 5.45 -3.75
N ARG A 109 10.87 6.05 -4.47
CA ARG A 109 9.99 7.11 -3.93
C ARG A 109 8.70 6.58 -3.31
N GLY A 110 8.38 5.30 -3.46
CA GLY A 110 7.09 4.74 -3.02
C GLY A 110 6.80 4.98 -1.54
N ILE A 111 7.78 4.75 -0.66
CA ILE A 111 7.63 5.01 0.79
C ILE A 111 7.46 6.50 1.08
N PHE A 112 8.16 7.37 0.34
CA PHE A 112 7.98 8.82 0.47
C PHE A 112 6.58 9.27 0.03
N LEU A 113 6.07 8.73 -1.08
CA LEU A 113 4.72 9.01 -1.57
C LEU A 113 3.67 8.52 -0.57
N MET A 114 3.79 7.29 -0.06
CA MET A 114 2.87 6.76 0.96
C MET A 114 2.86 7.63 2.22
N ARG A 115 4.02 8.10 2.68
CA ARG A 115 4.12 9.03 3.83
C ARG A 115 3.54 10.42 3.57
N ALA A 116 3.60 10.90 2.32
CA ALA A 116 3.02 12.19 1.94
C ALA A 116 1.51 12.09 1.72
N PHE A 117 1.02 10.93 1.28
CA PHE A 117 -0.36 10.73 0.85
C PHE A 117 -1.28 10.20 1.95
N MET A 118 -0.77 9.42 2.89
CA MET A 118 -1.54 8.88 4.01
C MET A 118 -1.30 9.70 5.29
N ASP A 119 -2.32 9.81 6.15
CA ASP A 119 -2.18 10.48 7.45
C ASP A 119 -1.26 9.70 8.41
N GLU A 120 -1.33 8.38 8.36
CA GLU A 120 -0.47 7.47 9.12
C GLU A 120 0.16 6.42 8.19
N PHE A 121 1.44 6.13 8.42
CA PHE A 121 2.18 5.11 7.69
C PHE A 121 3.13 4.36 8.63
N ALA A 122 3.06 3.03 8.61
CA ALA A 122 3.92 2.15 9.39
C ALA A 122 4.36 0.94 8.56
N VAL A 123 5.56 0.45 8.85
CA VAL A 123 6.06 -0.84 8.35
C VAL A 123 6.34 -1.71 9.57
N VAL A 124 5.79 -2.92 9.55
CA VAL A 124 6.02 -3.94 10.57
C VAL A 124 6.89 -5.03 9.92
N PRO A 125 8.12 -5.27 10.42
CA PRO A 125 9.02 -6.29 9.88
C PRO A 125 8.54 -7.72 10.14
#